data_AF-A0A7C6BE26-F1
#
_entry.id   AF-A0A7C6BE26-F1
#
_cell.length_a   1.000
_cell.length_b   1.000
_cell.length_c   1.000
_cell.angle_alpha   90.00
_cell.angle_beta   90.00
_cell.angle_gamma   90.00
#
_symmetry.space_group_name_H-M   'P 1'
#
loop_
_entity.id
_entity.type
_entity.pdbx_description
1 polymer ?
#
loop_
_entity_poly.entity_id
_entity_poly.type
_entity_poly.pdbx_seq_one_letter_code
_entity_poly.pdbx_strand_id
1 'polypeptide(L)'
;MKTKWDYYSEIETQRQSKLLVYITGYRQGMEAKIADDSINWFIQQLDEIGIVKRISLLLNTNGGITLTGWNIVNLIRQFCDDFEVIVPIKARSTGT
;
A
#
# COMPACT_ATOMS: atom_id res chain seq x y z
N MET A 1 15.38 -8.12 -19.99
CA MET A 1 15.23 -8.49 -18.56
C MET A 1 14.09 -7.64 -18.01
N LYS A 2 13.08 -8.23 -17.35
CA LYS A 2 11.97 -7.45 -16.78
C LYS A 2 12.47 -6.57 -15.61
N THR A 3 11.92 -5.37 -15.50
CA THR A 3 12.12 -4.41 -14.41
C THR A 3 11.00 -4.54 -13.37
N LYS A 4 11.14 -3.86 -12.22
CA LYS A 4 10.05 -3.80 -11.22
C LYS A 4 8.75 -3.23 -11.77
N TRP A 5 8.84 -2.28 -12.70
CA TRP A 5 7.70 -1.63 -13.32
C TRP A 5 6.88 -2.60 -14.17
N ASP A 6 7.54 -3.52 -14.85
CA ASP A 6 6.86 -4.55 -15.65
C ASP A 6 5.97 -5.45 -14.78
N TYR A 7 6.44 -5.80 -13.58
CA TYR A 7 5.65 -6.57 -12.63
C TYR A 7 4.48 -5.78 -12.05
N TYR A 8 4.66 -4.50 -11.76
CA TYR A 8 3.59 -3.64 -11.25
C TYR A 8 2.49 -3.46 -12.30
N SER A 9 2.86 -3.18 -13.55
CA SER A 9 1.91 -3.09 -14.67
C SER A 9 1.15 -4.40 -14.90
N GLU A 10 1.84 -5.54 -14.73
CA GLU A 10 1.21 -6.85 -14.84
C GLU A 10 0.19 -7.09 -13.72
N ILE A 11 0.49 -6.68 -12.48
CA ILE A 11 -0.46 -6.74 -11.36
C ILE A 11 -1.68 -5.84 -11.61
N GLU A 12 -1.47 -4.57 -11.99
CA GLU A 12 -2.58 -3.65 -12.33
C GLU A 12 -3.49 -4.24 -13.40
N THR A 13 -2.90 -4.85 -14.43
CA THR A 13 -3.64 -5.50 -15.52
C THR A 13 -4.40 -6.73 -15.02
N GLN A 14 -3.78 -7.61 -14.23
CA GLN A 14 -4.44 -8.83 -13.75
C GLN A 14 -5.57 -8.53 -12.75
N ARG A 15 -5.42 -7.49 -11.93
CA ARG A 15 -6.40 -7.10 -10.90
C ARG A 15 -7.43 -6.10 -11.39
N GLN A 16 -7.20 -5.49 -12.56
CA GLN A 16 -8.01 -4.40 -13.11
C GLN A 16 -8.14 -3.26 -12.09
N SER A 17 -6.98 -2.84 -11.56
CA SER A 17 -6.88 -1.87 -10.47
C SER A 17 -5.73 -0.90 -10.68
N LYS A 18 -5.69 0.16 -9.87
CA LYS A 18 -4.48 0.93 -9.62
C LYS A 18 -3.70 0.36 -8.45
N LEU A 19 -2.38 0.30 -8.57
CA LEU A 19 -1.51 -0.33 -7.59
C LEU A 19 -0.79 0.71 -6.72
N LEU A 20 -1.03 0.63 -5.41
CA LEU A 20 -0.18 1.25 -4.39
C LEU A 20 0.79 0.20 -3.85
N VAL A 21 2.05 0.59 -3.64
CA VAL A 21 3.09 -0.32 -3.10
C VAL A 21 3.62 0.24 -1.80
N TYR A 22 3.41 -0.49 -0.70
CA TYR A 22 3.87 -0.10 0.63
C TYR A 22 4.64 -1.22 1.32
N ILE A 23 5.96 -1.03 1.40
CA ILE A 23 6.90 -2.02 1.93
C ILE A 23 7.75 -1.35 3.00
N THR A 24 7.73 -1.91 4.22
CA THR A 24 8.57 -1.42 5.32
C THR A 24 9.82 -2.29 5.48
N GLY A 25 10.99 -1.65 5.62
CA GLY A 25 12.25 -2.32 5.87
C GLY A 25 12.33 -3.00 7.25
N TYR A 26 13.07 -4.10 7.32
CA TYR A 26 13.27 -4.88 8.55
C TYR A 26 14.75 -5.08 8.89
N ARG A 27 15.64 -4.25 8.31
CA ARG A 27 17.07 -4.30 8.60
C ARG A 27 17.25 -3.85 10.06
N GLN A 28 17.96 -4.67 10.84
CA GLN A 28 18.19 -4.37 12.26
C GLN A 28 18.87 -3.01 12.43
N GLY A 29 18.32 -2.16 13.30
CA GLY A 29 18.78 -0.79 13.53
C GLY A 29 18.36 0.22 12.45
N MET A 30 17.61 -0.21 11.43
CA MET A 30 17.05 0.59 10.34
C MET A 30 15.64 0.08 9.97
N GLU A 31 14.89 -0.38 10.97
CA GLU A 31 13.53 -0.87 10.77
C GLU A 31 12.59 0.28 10.41
N ALA A 32 11.75 0.07 9.40
CA ALA A 32 10.64 0.96 9.11
C ALA A 32 9.34 0.34 9.63
N LYS A 33 8.38 1.19 9.99
CA LYS A 33 7.07 0.79 10.52
C LYS A 33 5.99 1.62 9.83
N ILE A 34 4.75 1.19 10.00
CA ILE A 34 3.59 2.04 9.74
C ILE A 34 3.60 3.18 10.77
N ALA A 35 3.80 4.41 10.32
CA ALA A 35 3.94 5.60 11.16
C ALA A 35 3.31 6.84 10.49
N ASP A 36 2.99 7.86 11.26
CA ASP A 36 2.15 8.99 10.81
C ASP A 36 2.71 9.77 9.62
N ASP A 37 4.03 9.78 9.45
CA ASP A 37 4.72 10.37 8.30
C ASP A 37 4.37 9.69 6.97
N SER A 38 3.95 8.42 7.01
CA SER A 38 3.50 7.70 5.81
C SER A 38 2.20 8.24 5.22
N ILE A 39 1.32 8.87 6.02
CA ILE A 39 0.00 9.34 5.56
C ILE A 39 0.14 10.36 4.43
N ASN A 40 1.09 11.30 4.54
CA ASN A 40 1.30 12.33 3.51
C ASN A 40 1.71 11.74 2.16
N TRP A 41 2.49 10.65 2.16
CA TRP A 41 2.86 9.96 0.93
C TRP A 41 1.66 9.27 0.27
N PHE A 42 0.76 8.69 1.07
CA PHE A 42 -0.48 8.12 0.55
C PHE A 42 -1.39 9.21 -0.05
N ILE A 43 -1.53 10.37 0.60
CA ILE A 43 -2.33 11.49 0.06
C ILE A 43 -1.80 11.90 -1.31
N GLN A 44 -0.50 12.15 -1.43
CA GLN A 44 0.12 12.56 -2.71
C GLN A 44 -0.12 11.54 -3.83
N GLN A 45 0.07 10.25 -3.56
CA GLN A 45 -0.16 9.20 -4.55
C GLN A 45 -1.63 9.06 -4.93
N LEU A 46 -2.54 9.16 -3.96
CA LEU A 46 -3.97 9.07 -4.21
C LEU A 46 -4.50 10.27 -5.00
N ASP A 47 -3.99 11.47 -4.74
CA ASP A 47 -4.31 12.67 -5.51
C ASP A 47 -3.86 12.54 -6.98
N GLU A 48 -2.69 11.93 -7.23
CA GLU A 48 -2.23 11.63 -8.59
C GLU A 48 -3.07 10.55 -9.29
N ILE A 49 -3.55 9.55 -8.55
CA ILE A 49 -4.39 8.47 -9.07
C ILE A 49 -5.82 8.96 -9.38
N GLY A 50 -6.38 9.81 -8.52
CA GLY A 50 -7.78 10.24 -8.57
C GLY A 50 -8.78 9.14 -8.15
N ILE A 51 -10.07 9.41 -8.34
CA ILE A 51 -11.12 8.42 -8.02
C ILE A 51 -11.15 7.36 -9.12
N VAL A 52 -11.01 6.10 -8.73
CA VAL A 52 -10.96 4.95 -9.64
C VAL A 52 -11.83 3.81 -9.15
N LYS A 53 -12.19 2.87 -10.02
CA LYS A 53 -13.05 1.74 -9.61
C LYS A 53 -12.40 0.85 -8.55
N ARG A 54 -11.09 0.58 -8.66
CA ARG A 54 -10.40 -0.36 -7.76
C ARG A 54 -8.97 0.07 -7.46
N ILE A 55 -8.59 -0.02 -6.19
CA ILE A 55 -7.20 0.13 -5.73
C ILE A 55 -6.75 -1.18 -5.07
N SER A 56 -5.58 -1.67 -5.47
CA SER A 56 -4.86 -2.77 -4.81
C SER A 56 -3.68 -2.20 -4.03
N LEU A 57 -3.55 -2.55 -2.76
CA LEU A 57 -2.37 -2.24 -1.95
C LEU A 57 -1.47 -3.47 -1.84
N LEU A 58 -0.27 -3.41 -2.43
CA LEU A 58 0.78 -4.41 -2.20
C LEU A 58 1.48 -4.10 -0.87
N LEU A 59 1.24 -4.92 0.15
CA LEU A 59 1.67 -4.67 1.53
C LEU A 59 2.67 -5.72 2.03
N ASN A 60 3.83 -5.25 2.48
CA ASN A 60 4.77 -6.08 3.25
C ASN A 60 5.29 -5.32 4.46
N THR A 61 4.86 -5.73 5.66
CA THR A 61 5.15 -4.98 6.89
C THR A 61 5.27 -5.83 8.14
N ASN A 62 6.08 -5.33 9.10
CA ASN A 62 6.13 -5.81 10.48
C ASN A 62 5.12 -5.09 11.41
N GLY A 63 4.30 -4.18 10.88
CA GLY A 63 3.31 -3.42 11.62
C GLY A 63 3.80 -2.02 11.99
N GLY A 64 3.21 -1.46 13.04
CA GLY A 64 3.45 -0.07 13.44
C GLY A 64 2.26 0.47 14.23
N ILE A 65 2.00 1.76 14.08
CA ILE A 65 0.93 2.45 14.79
C ILE A 65 -0.42 2.07 14.18
N THR A 66 -1.29 1.45 14.98
CA THR A 66 -2.59 0.93 14.53
C THR A 66 -3.51 2.01 13.96
N LEU A 67 -3.55 3.17 14.61
CA LEU A 67 -4.39 4.28 14.15
C LEU A 67 -3.94 4.81 12.78
N THR A 68 -2.64 4.88 12.53
CA THR A 68 -2.10 5.24 11.21
C THR A 68 -2.54 4.26 10.13
N GLY A 69 -2.44 2.94 10.39
CA GLY A 69 -2.90 1.92 9.45
C GLY A 69 -4.38 2.04 9.13
N TRP A 70 -5.20 2.29 10.15
CA TRP A 70 -6.64 2.54 9.98
C TRP A 70 -6.90 3.80 9.14
N ASN A 71 -6.17 4.90 9.39
CA ASN A 71 -6.27 6.14 8.61
C ASN A 71 -5.91 5.93 7.14
N ILE A 72 -4.80 5.24 6.85
CA ILE A 72 -4.37 4.92 5.48
C ILE A 72 -5.47 4.15 4.73
N VAL A 73 -6.02 3.13 5.38
CA VAL A 73 -7.06 2.29 4.80
C VAL A 73 -8.34 3.08 4.51
N ASN A 74 -8.76 3.97 5.42
CA ASN A 74 -9.91 4.83 5.18
C ASN A 74 -9.66 5.90 4.12
N LEU A 75 -8.43 6.40 4.03
CA LEU A 75 -8.04 7.32 2.98
C LEU A 75 -8.15 6.65 1.61
N ILE A 76 -7.56 5.45 1.44
CA ILE A 76 -7.64 4.71 0.18
C ILE A 76 -9.10 4.46 -0.24
N ARG A 77 -9.97 4.07 0.70
CA ARG A 77 -11.40 3.82 0.42
C ARG A 77 -12.18 5.04 -0.03
N GLN A 78 -11.69 6.26 0.17
CA GLN A 78 -12.32 7.47 -0.38
C GLN A 78 -12.06 7.64 -1.89
N PHE A 79 -11.05 6.97 -2.43
CA PHE A 79 -10.62 7.08 -3.82
C PHE A 79 -11.02 5.88 -4.67
N CYS A 80 -11.72 4.88 -4.11
CA CYS A 80 -12.17 3.73 -4.88
C CYS A 80 -13.44 3.03 -4.37
N ASP A 81 -14.15 2.38 -5.29
CA ASP A 81 -15.30 1.53 -4.95
C ASP A 81 -14.85 0.20 -4.31
N ASP A 82 -13.82 -0.43 -4.90
CA ASP A 82 -13.26 -1.69 -4.44
C ASP A 82 -11.83 -1.49 -3.91
N PHE A 83 -11.58 -1.90 -2.67
CA PHE A 83 -10.25 -1.91 -2.08
C PHE A 83 -9.81 -3.33 -1.72
N GLU A 84 -8.62 -3.73 -2.19
CA GLU A 84 -8.01 -5.02 -1.87
C GLU A 84 -6.55 -4.87 -1.41
N VAL A 85 -6.08 -5.86 -0.65
CA VAL A 85 -4.71 -5.92 -0.16
C VAL A 85 -4.05 -7.21 -0.66
N ILE A 86 -2.86 -7.06 -1.23
CA ILE A 86 -2.03 -8.16 -1.72
C ILE A 86 -0.84 -8.28 -0.78
N VAL A 87 -0.69 -9.43 -0.12
CA VAL A 87 0.41 -9.69 0.81
C VAL A 87 1.37 -10.69 0.18
N PRO A 88 2.52 -10.26 -0.40
CA PRO A 88 3.43 -11.17 -1.07
C PRO A 88 4.25 -12.02 -0.10
N ILE A 89 4.47 -11.54 1.14
CA ILE A 89 5.30 -12.23 2.14
C ILE A 89 4.62 -12.25 3.50
N LYS A 90 4.39 -11.07 4.11
CA LYS A 90 3.81 -10.97 5.45
C LYS A 90 3.17 -9.61 5.70
N ALA A 91 2.13 -9.63 6.52
CA ALA A 91 1.60 -8.46 7.19
C ALA A 91 1.42 -8.81 8.66
N ARG A 92 2.04 -8.06 9.56
CA ARG A 92 2.01 -8.32 11.02
C ARG A 92 1.44 -7.15 11.78
N SER A 93 0.81 -7.43 12.92
CA SER A 93 0.21 -6.41 13.80
C SER A 93 -0.71 -5.49 13.01
N THR A 94 -0.50 -4.18 12.98
CA THR A 94 -1.30 -3.21 12.21
C THR A 94 -1.49 -3.58 10.73
N GLY A 95 -0.62 -4.40 10.14
CA GLY A 95 -0.80 -4.87 8.77
C GLY A 95 -1.88 -5.95 8.58
N THR A 96 -2.38 -6.60 9.64
CA THR A 96 -3.44 -7.63 9.57
C THR A 96 -4.82 -7.00 9.57
#